data_AF-A0A535YPR5-F1
#
_entry.id   AF-A0A535YPR5-F1
#
_cell.length_a   1.000
_cell.length_b   1.000
_cell.length_c   1.000
_cell.angle_alpha   90.00
_cell.angle_beta   90.00
_cell.angle_gamma   90.00
#
_symmetry.space_group_name_H-M   'P 1'
#
loop_
_entity.id
_entity.type
_entity.pdbx_description
1 polymer ?
#
loop_
_entity_poly.entity_id
_entity_poly.type
_entity_poly.pdbx_seq_one_letter_code
_entity_poly.pdbx_strand_id
1 'polypeptide(L)'
;MRTRLLASVIATTIGLAFWWALTEPLPVPPVILLGVPAAILVCAGLIAGRLGVVAAPVALVFSLFVGSIIATQLHQYFAPATPPISSFGALIALSLPEVLGPVAIATVLGAVGGVVGERLMPTR
;
A
#
# COMPACT_ATOMS: atom_id res chain seq x y z
N MET A 1 15.79 13.42 -8.76
CA MET A 1 15.47 12.42 -7.72
C MET A 1 14.20 12.70 -6.90
N ARG A 2 14.07 13.85 -6.21
CA ARG A 2 12.93 14.13 -5.32
C ARG A 2 11.54 14.00 -5.97
N THR A 3 11.38 14.48 -7.21
CA THR A 3 10.11 14.40 -7.95
C THR A 3 9.69 12.97 -8.28
N ARG A 4 10.65 12.09 -8.64
CA ARG A 4 10.38 10.66 -8.93
C ARG A 4 9.94 9.91 -7.68
N LEU A 5 10.57 10.21 -6.53
CA LEU A 5 10.17 9.65 -5.24
C LEU A 5 8.73 10.05 -4.90
N LEU A 6 8.42 11.35 -4.95
CA LEU A 6 7.07 11.85 -4.63
C LEU A 6 6.01 11.26 -5.57
N ALA A 7 6.26 11.25 -6.89
CA ALA A 7 5.36 10.67 -7.86
C ALA A 7 5.12 9.18 -7.61
N SER A 8 6.19 8.42 -7.31
CA SER A 8 6.10 7.01 -6.95
C SER A 8 5.23 6.81 -5.71
N VAL A 9 5.54 7.52 -4.63
CA VAL A 9 4.81 7.40 -3.35
C VAL A 9 3.35 7.75 -3.51
N ILE A 10 3.01 8.86 -4.19
CA ILE A 10 1.63 9.28 -4.39
C ILE A 10 0.85 8.26 -5.22
N ALA A 11 1.39 7.84 -6.38
CA ALA A 11 0.70 6.92 -7.26
C ALA A 11 0.44 5.56 -6.59
N THR A 12 1.45 5.03 -5.89
CA THR A 12 1.36 3.73 -5.22
C THR A 12 0.49 3.80 -3.96
N THR A 13 0.52 4.91 -3.23
CA THR A 13 -0.39 5.17 -2.11
C THR A 13 -1.84 5.11 -2.57
N ILE A 14 -2.19 5.82 -3.66
CA ILE A 14 -3.57 5.86 -4.17
C ILE A 14 -4.01 4.48 -4.66
N GLY A 15 -3.18 3.80 -5.46
CA GLY A 15 -3.50 2.47 -5.99
C GLY A 15 -3.72 1.43 -4.89
N LEU A 16 -2.85 1.41 -3.88
CA LEU A 16 -3.00 0.52 -2.72
C LEU A 16 -4.18 0.92 -1.84
N ALA A 17 -4.39 2.21 -1.58
CA ALA A 17 -5.50 2.66 -0.75
C ALA A 17 -6.85 2.23 -1.33
N PHE A 18 -7.01 2.31 -2.64
CA PHE A 18 -8.20 1.80 -3.32
C PHE A 18 -8.32 0.28 -3.21
N TRP A 19 -7.20 -0.45 -3.36
CA TRP A 19 -7.17 -1.91 -3.17
C TRP A 19 -7.66 -2.32 -1.79
N TRP A 20 -7.23 -1.61 -0.74
CA TRP A 20 -7.64 -1.89 0.64
C TRP A 20 -9.08 -1.45 0.95
N ALA A 21 -9.58 -0.42 0.25
CA ALA A 21 -10.89 0.18 0.53
C ALA A 21 -12.07 -0.59 -0.08
N LEU A 22 -11.84 -1.65 -0.85
CA LEU A 22 -12.91 -2.50 -1.36
C LEU A 22 -13.50 -3.30 -0.18
N THR A 23 -14.64 -2.84 0.34
CA THR A 23 -15.24 -3.22 1.65
C THR A 23 -15.94 -4.58 1.69
N GLU A 24 -15.77 -5.42 0.67
CA GLU A 24 -16.28 -6.79 0.69
C GLU A 24 -15.11 -7.74 0.41
N PRO A 25 -15.06 -8.93 1.03
CA PRO A 25 -14.15 -9.97 0.60
C PRO A 25 -14.57 -10.34 -0.81
N LEU A 26 -13.98 -9.67 -1.81
CA LEU A 26 -14.10 -10.13 -3.17
C LEU A 26 -13.64 -11.60 -3.15
N PRO A 27 -14.28 -12.49 -3.93
CA PRO A 27 -13.86 -13.89 -4.07
C PRO A 27 -12.56 -13.95 -4.89
N VAL A 28 -11.55 -13.24 -4.42
CA VAL A 28 -10.25 -13.04 -5.04
C VAL A 28 -9.32 -14.10 -4.42
N PRO A 29 -8.74 -14.97 -5.24
CA PRO A 29 -7.73 -15.92 -4.80
C PRO A 29 -6.63 -15.25 -3.97
N PRO A 30 -6.14 -15.88 -2.88
CA PRO A 30 -5.11 -15.29 -2.01
C PRO A 30 -3.86 -14.80 -2.76
N VAL A 31 -3.52 -15.48 -3.86
CA VAL A 31 -2.41 -15.11 -4.74
C VAL A 31 -2.58 -13.72 -5.35
N ILE A 32 -3.79 -13.36 -5.76
CA ILE A 32 -4.08 -12.04 -6.33
C ILE A 32 -4.15 -11.00 -5.21
N LEU A 33 -4.74 -11.38 -4.08
CA LEU A 33 -4.88 -10.54 -2.89
C LEU A 33 -3.53 -10.00 -2.39
N LEU A 34 -2.49 -10.82 -2.44
CA LEU A 34 -1.12 -10.45 -2.07
C LEU A 34 -0.23 -10.05 -3.26
N GLY A 35 -0.48 -10.62 -4.43
CA GLY A 35 0.33 -10.40 -5.63
C GLY A 35 0.18 -8.99 -6.19
N VAL A 36 -1.04 -8.43 -6.20
CA VAL A 36 -1.28 -7.06 -6.68
C VAL A 36 -0.54 -6.04 -5.81
N PRO A 37 -0.67 -6.03 -4.47
CA PRO A 37 0.13 -5.16 -3.61
C PRO A 37 1.63 -5.33 -3.80
N ALA A 38 2.12 -6.57 -3.87
CA ALA A 38 3.55 -6.83 -4.08
C ALA A 38 4.05 -6.24 -5.40
N ALA A 39 3.31 -6.41 -6.50
CA ALA A 39 3.65 -5.82 -7.80
C ALA A 39 3.68 -4.29 -7.75
N ILE A 40 2.69 -3.66 -7.09
CA ILE A 40 2.65 -2.21 -6.92
C ILE A 40 3.87 -1.70 -6.13
N LEU A 41 4.29 -2.41 -5.08
CA LEU A 41 5.48 -2.05 -4.28
C LEU A 41 6.79 -2.22 -5.07
N VAL A 42 6.90 -3.25 -5.92
CA VAL A 42 8.03 -3.39 -6.84
C VAL A 42 8.07 -2.23 -7.85
N CYS A 43 6.92 -1.87 -8.40
CA CYS A 43 6.78 -0.70 -9.28
C CYS A 43 7.16 0.61 -8.57
N ALA A 44 6.79 0.75 -7.29
CA ALA A 44 7.21 1.89 -6.47
C ALA A 44 8.74 2.01 -6.43
N GLY A 45 9.42 0.87 -6.25
CA GLY A 45 10.88 0.75 -6.32
C GLY A 45 11.42 1.13 -7.69
N LEU A 46 10.91 0.53 -8.77
CA LEU A 46 11.34 0.78 -10.14
C LEU A 46 11.29 2.27 -10.51
N ILE A 47 10.20 2.95 -10.15
CA ILE A 47 10.00 4.37 -10.45
C ILE A 47 10.93 5.23 -9.58
N ALA A 48 11.10 4.90 -8.31
CA ALA A 48 11.91 5.68 -7.37
C ALA A 48 13.43 5.45 -7.51
N GLY A 49 13.85 4.37 -8.19
CA GLY A 49 15.27 4.07 -8.42
C GLY A 49 16.01 3.81 -7.10
N ARG A 50 17.16 4.47 -6.86
CA ARG A 50 17.96 4.32 -5.62
C ARG A 50 17.16 4.57 -4.33
N LEU A 51 16.07 5.32 -4.42
CA LEU A 51 15.20 5.65 -3.28
C LEU A 51 14.07 4.63 -3.09
N GLY A 52 14.03 3.54 -3.88
CA GLY A 52 13.00 2.51 -3.82
C GLY A 52 12.86 1.84 -2.46
N VAL A 53 13.97 1.66 -1.73
CA VAL A 53 13.99 1.13 -0.35
C VAL A 53 13.18 1.97 0.63
N VAL A 54 13.04 3.28 0.36
CA VAL A 54 12.23 4.20 1.17
C VAL A 54 10.84 4.38 0.55
N ALA A 55 10.74 4.47 -0.77
CA ALA A 55 9.49 4.76 -1.46
C ALA A 55 8.39 3.73 -1.17
N ALA A 56 8.73 2.43 -1.27
CA ALA A 56 7.76 1.35 -1.09
C ALA A 56 7.18 1.24 0.34
N PRO A 57 7.98 1.23 1.43
CA PRO A 57 7.42 1.18 2.78
C PRO A 57 6.64 2.46 3.13
N VAL A 58 7.09 3.63 2.67
CA VAL A 58 6.36 4.89 2.89
C VAL A 58 5.00 4.85 2.19
N ALA A 59 4.98 4.43 0.92
CA ALA A 59 3.73 4.28 0.16
C ALA A 59 2.77 3.27 0.81
N LEU A 60 3.29 2.15 1.33
CA LEU A 60 2.47 1.18 2.04
C LEU A 60 1.79 1.82 3.26
N VAL A 61 2.55 2.50 4.13
CA VAL A 61 2.01 3.12 5.35
C VAL A 61 0.97 4.18 5.02
N PHE A 62 1.26 5.08 4.07
CA PHE A 62 0.28 6.08 3.64
C PHE A 62 -0.96 5.43 3.01
N SER A 63 -0.81 4.33 2.25
CA SER A 63 -1.94 3.64 1.65
C SER A 63 -2.87 3.03 2.67
N LEU A 64 -2.33 2.47 3.76
CA LEU A 64 -3.12 1.92 4.86
C LEU A 64 -3.90 3.03 5.55
N PHE A 65 -3.26 4.17 5.79
CA PHE A 65 -3.91 5.34 6.37
C PHE A 65 -5.04 5.86 5.47
N VAL A 66 -4.76 6.14 4.20
CA VAL A 66 -5.76 6.64 3.24
C VAL A 66 -6.88 5.62 3.01
N GLY A 67 -6.55 4.34 2.85
CA GLY A 67 -7.52 3.26 2.72
C GLY A 67 -8.45 3.16 3.92
N SER A 68 -7.94 3.32 5.14
CA SER A 68 -8.75 3.34 6.36
C SER A 68 -9.76 4.50 6.40
N ILE A 69 -9.36 5.69 5.93
CA ILE A 69 -10.25 6.85 5.84
C ILE A 69 -11.34 6.59 4.81
N ILE A 70 -10.98 6.13 3.61
CA ILE A 70 -11.94 5.83 2.54
C ILE A 70 -12.95 4.78 3.01
N ALA A 71 -12.47 3.67 3.58
CA ALA A 71 -13.33 2.61 4.09
C ALA A 71 -14.28 3.12 5.18
N THR A 72 -13.80 3.97 6.09
CA THR A 72 -14.63 4.59 7.15
C THR A 72 -15.73 5.46 6.55
N GLN A 73 -15.40 6.31 5.57
CA GLN A 73 -16.38 7.19 4.92
C GLN A 73 -17.41 6.41 4.11
N LEU A 74 -16.98 5.38 3.36
CA LEU A 74 -17.88 4.50 2.63
C LEU A 74 -18.82 3.76 3.58
N HIS A 75 -18.31 3.26 4.70
CA HIS A 75 -19.12 2.59 5.70
C HIS A 75 -20.19 3.51 6.30
N GLN A 76 -19.82 4.73 6.69
CA GLN A 76 -20.76 5.73 7.21
C GLN A 76 -21.85 6.10 6.18
N TYR A 77 -21.48 6.14 4.90
CA TYR A 77 -22.39 6.48 3.81
C TYR A 77 -23.40 5.37 3.51
N PHE A 78 -22.98 4.10 3.51
CA PHE A 78 -23.82 2.96 3.10
C PHE A 78 -24.49 2.20 4.26
N ALA A 79 -24.05 2.37 5.52
CA ALA A 79 -24.62 1.67 6.68
C ALA A 79 -25.12 2.64 7.79
N PRO A 80 -26.11 3.51 7.53
CA PRO A 80 -26.57 4.50 8.50
C PRO A 80 -27.43 3.94 9.67
N ALA A 81 -27.62 2.61 9.78
CA ALA A 81 -28.65 2.03 10.66
C ALA A 81 -28.17 1.01 11.71
N THR A 82 -26.86 0.81 11.89
CA THR A 82 -26.31 -0.11 12.91
C THR A 82 -25.36 0.60 13.87
N PRO A 83 -25.29 0.17 15.14
CA PRO A 83 -24.41 0.77 16.14
C PRO A 83 -22.96 0.83 15.63
N PRO A 84 -22.18 1.85 16.08
CA PRO A 84 -20.84 2.12 15.55
C PRO A 84 -19.99 0.86 15.57
N ILE A 85 -19.38 0.55 14.43
CA ILE A 85 -18.43 -0.55 14.31
C ILE A 85 -17.33 -0.35 15.34
N SER A 86 -17.31 -1.19 16.38
CA SER A 86 -16.27 -1.20 17.41
C SER A 86 -14.96 -1.80 16.89
N SER A 87 -14.99 -2.51 15.75
CA SER A 87 -13.82 -3.07 15.08
C SER A 87 -14.03 -3.24 13.58
N PHE A 88 -13.19 -2.60 12.76
CA PHE A 88 -13.18 -2.82 11.31
C PHE A 88 -12.67 -4.24 11.04
N GLY A 89 -13.57 -5.11 10.58
CA GLY A 89 -13.24 -6.44 10.07
C GLY A 89 -12.91 -7.52 11.10
N ALA A 90 -13.08 -7.33 12.42
CA ALA A 90 -12.81 -8.32 13.49
C ALA A 90 -11.45 -9.09 13.45
N LEU A 91 -10.58 -8.75 12.49
CA LEU A 91 -9.38 -9.49 12.15
C LEU A 91 -8.13 -8.62 12.25
N ILE A 92 -8.18 -7.30 12.04
CA ILE A 92 -6.93 -6.53 11.95
C ILE A 92 -7.10 -5.06 12.38
N ALA A 93 -7.15 -4.82 13.69
CA ALA A 93 -6.58 -3.58 14.22
C ALA A 93 -5.06 -3.80 14.22
N LEU A 94 -4.39 -3.48 13.10
CA LEU A 94 -2.96 -3.71 12.93
C LEU A 94 -2.21 -3.03 14.07
N SER A 95 -1.81 -3.82 15.06
CA SER A 95 -0.97 -3.31 16.14
C SER A 95 0.41 -2.97 15.55
N LEU A 96 1.13 -2.03 16.16
CA LEU A 96 2.42 -1.59 15.63
C LEU A 96 3.40 -2.75 15.29
N PRO A 97 3.47 -3.85 16.07
CA PRO A 97 4.26 -5.03 15.71
C PRO A 97 3.80 -5.73 14.42
N GLU A 98 2.50 -5.81 14.17
CA GLU A 98 1.92 -6.48 13.01
C GLU A 98 2.24 -5.74 11.70
N VAL A 99 2.45 -4.42 11.78
CA VAL A 99 2.82 -3.57 10.63
C VAL A 99 4.28 -3.80 10.20
N LEU A 100 5.14 -4.25 11.12
CA LEU A 100 6.57 -4.40 10.86
C LEU A 100 6.87 -5.43 9.76
N GLY A 101 6.14 -6.55 9.75
CA GLY A 101 6.30 -7.59 8.73
C GLY A 101 6.04 -7.06 7.31
N PRO A 102 4.86 -6.49 7.03
CA PRO A 102 4.54 -5.85 5.76
C PRO A 102 5.52 -4.73 5.37
N VAL A 103 5.95 -3.90 6.32
CA VAL A 103 6.92 -2.83 6.06
C VAL A 103 8.29 -3.39 5.68
N ALA A 104 8.76 -4.44 6.35
CA ALA A 104 10.01 -5.11 6.01
C ALA A 104 9.95 -5.71 4.59
N ILE A 105 8.85 -6.38 4.25
CA ILE A 105 8.63 -6.92 2.90
C ILE A 105 8.61 -5.80 1.86
N ALA A 106 7.88 -4.71 2.12
CA ALA A 106 7.84 -3.55 1.23
C ALA A 106 9.21 -2.93 1.01
N THR A 107 10.03 -2.87 2.06
CA THR A 107 11.41 -2.38 2.00
C THR A 107 12.25 -3.25 1.07
N VAL A 108 12.14 -4.58 1.18
CA VAL A 108 12.86 -5.53 0.30
C VAL A 108 12.38 -5.40 -1.15
N LEU A 109 11.07 -5.39 -1.38
CA LEU A 109 10.49 -5.26 -2.73
C LEU A 109 10.87 -3.92 -3.38
N GLY A 110 10.81 -2.83 -2.62
CA GLY A 110 11.22 -1.51 -3.06
C GLY A 110 12.71 -1.44 -3.36
N ALA A 111 13.56 -2.09 -2.58
CA ALA A 111 15.00 -2.18 -2.84
C ALA A 111 15.29 -2.97 -4.12
N VAL A 112 14.68 -4.15 -4.28
CA VAL A 112 14.84 -4.98 -5.49
C VAL A 112 14.36 -4.22 -6.72
N GLY A 113 13.15 -3.65 -6.67
CA GLY A 113 12.60 -2.82 -7.74
C GLY A 113 13.49 -1.60 -8.04
N GLY A 114 14.02 -0.95 -7.00
CA GLY A 114 14.92 0.19 -7.14
C GLY A 114 16.24 -0.13 -7.83
N VAL A 115 16.86 -1.27 -7.49
CA VAL A 115 18.09 -1.74 -8.14
C VAL A 115 17.86 -2.00 -9.63
N VAL A 116 16.75 -2.66 -9.98
CA VAL A 116 16.37 -2.89 -11.38
C VAL A 116 16.06 -1.56 -12.07
N GLY A 117 15.33 -0.67 -11.41
CA GLY A 117 14.89 0.62 -11.93
C GLY A 117 16.06 1.54 -12.28
N GLU A 118 17.12 1.55 -11.48
CA GLU A 118 18.34 2.30 -11.80
C GLU A 118 19.12 1.76 -12.99
N ARG A 119 19.04 0.44 -13.23
CA ARG A 119 19.66 -0.16 -14.41
C ARG A 119 18.88 0.18 -15.68
N LEU A 120 17.56 0.29 -15.60
CA LEU A 120 16.69 0.59 -16.73
C LEU A 120 16.57 2.10 -17.02
N MET A 121 16.48 2.92 -15.98
CA MET A 121 16.25 4.37 -16.07
C MET A 121 17.12 5.12 -15.05
N PRO A 122 18.43 5.31 -15.37
CA PRO A 122 19.39 5.89 -14.44
C PRO A 122 18.98 7.29 -13.97
N THR A 123 18.99 7.51 -12.66
CA THR A 123 18.87 8.85 -12.09
C THR A 123 20.22 9.57 -12.18
N ARG A 124 20.35 10.47 -13.17
CA ARG A 124 21.40 11.50 -13.17
C ARG A 124 20.92 12.73 -12.43
#